data_AF-H2CLR4-F1
#
_entry.id   AF-H2CLR4-F1
#
_cell.length_a   1.000
_cell.length_b   1.000
_cell.length_c   1.000
_cell.angle_alpha   90.00
_cell.angle_beta   90.00
_cell.angle_gamma   90.00
#
_symmetry.space_group_name_H-M   'P 1'
#
loop_
_entity.id
_entity.type
_entity.pdbx_description
1 polymer ?
#
loop_
_entity_poly.entity_id
_entity_poly.type
_entity_poly.pdbx_seq_one_letter_code
_entity_poly.pdbx_strand_id
1 'polypeptide(L)' 'MDMGAAELFSEIRRLSSSEQLELVSDVWDELVRSDAVPVPDWHVEEIRRRLADDTSEATSGKPWASVKKGILNQ' A
#
# COMPACT_ATOMS: atom_id res chain seq x y z
N MET A 1 -24.76 9.92 15.36
CA MET A 1 -23.86 10.17 16.51
C MET A 1 -22.56 10.66 15.92
N ASP A 2 -22.15 11.87 16.26
CA ASP A 2 -20.83 12.39 15.91
C ASP A 2 -19.83 11.72 16.88
N MET A 3 -18.99 10.84 16.35
CA MET A 3 -17.98 10.13 17.11
C MET A 3 -16.64 10.78 16.82
N GLY A 4 -15.95 11.25 17.87
CA GLY A 4 -14.64 11.87 17.70
C GLY A 4 -13.61 10.86 17.19
N ALA A 5 -12.58 11.34 16.48
CA ALA A 5 -11.53 10.47 15.91
C ALA A 5 -10.85 9.57 16.95
N ALA A 6 -10.69 10.06 18.19
CA ALA A 6 -10.12 9.28 19.29
C ALA A 6 -11.03 8.12 19.75
N GLU A 7 -12.35 8.33 19.71
CA GLU A 7 -13.36 7.33 20.08
C GLU A 7 -13.49 6.27 18.99
N LEU A 8 -13.48 6.67 17.71
CA LEU A 8 -13.42 5.76 16.57
C LEU A 8 -12.17 4.87 16.63
N PHE A 9 -11.01 5.45 16.92
CA PHE A 9 -9.77 4.68 17.05
C PHE A 9 -9.85 3.67 18.21
N SER A 10 -10.52 4.01 19.32
CA SER A 10 -10.75 3.08 20.42
C SER A 10 -11.56 1.86 19.97
N GLU A 11 -12.60 2.06 19.17
CA GLU A 11 -13.45 0.98 18.65
C GLU A 11 -12.72 0.10 17.63
N ILE A 12 -11.92 0.69 16.73
CA ILE A 12 -11.08 -0.06 15.78
C ILE A 12 -10.11 -1.00 16.51
N ARG A 13 -9.55 -0.59 17.66
CA ARG A 13 -8.66 -1.45 18.45
C ARG A 13 -9.36 -2.66 19.08
N ARG A 14 -10.69 -2.70 19.12
CA ARG A 14 -11.47 -3.86 19.62
C ARG A 14 -11.62 -4.95 18.57
N LEU A 15 -11.42 -4.62 17.29
CA LEU A 15 -11.44 -5.57 16.19
C LEU A 15 -10.25 -6.54 16.29
N SER A 16 -10.44 -7.76 15.79
CA SER A 16 -9.34 -8.70 15.59
C SER A 16 -8.34 -8.16 14.57
N SER A 17 -7.12 -8.71 14.55
CA SER A 17 -6.10 -8.29 13.57
C SER A 17 -6.55 -8.46 12.12
N SER A 18 -7.40 -9.46 11.82
CA SER A 18 -7.93 -9.67 10.46
C SER A 18 -8.89 -8.55 10.08
N GLU A 19 -9.85 -8.25 10.95
CA GLU A 19 -10.84 -7.19 10.74
C GLU A 19 -10.21 -5.80 10.65
N GLN A 20 -9.14 -5.55 11.42
CA GLN A 20 -8.37 -4.30 11.29
C GLN A 20 -7.71 -4.19 9.91
N LEU A 21 -7.12 -5.27 9.40
CA LEU A 21 -6.49 -5.28 8.07
C LEU A 21 -7.53 -5.12 6.96
N GLU A 22 -8.69 -5.77 7.08
CA GLU A 22 -9.82 -5.60 6.16
C GLU A 22 -10.30 -4.14 6.14
N LEU A 23 -10.50 -3.53 7.31
CA LEU A 23 -10.90 -2.13 7.40
C LEU A 23 -9.86 -1.17 6.78
N VAL A 24 -8.57 -1.42 7.00
CA VAL A 24 -7.51 -0.63 6.35
C VAL A 24 -7.58 -0.77 4.83
N SER A 25 -7.87 -1.96 4.30
CA SER A 25 -8.06 -2.19 2.86
C SER A 25 -9.26 -1.42 2.31
N ASP A 26 -10.40 -1.47 3.01
CA ASP A 26 -11.63 -0.80 2.57
C ASP A 26 -11.47 0.72 2.53
N VAL A 27 -10.84 1.30 3.57
CA VAL A 27 -10.53 2.74 3.63
C VAL A 27 -9.55 3.11 2.51
N TRP A 28 -8.55 2.27 2.25
CA TRP A 28 -7.60 2.51 1.17
C TRP A 28 -8.29 2.53 -0.20
N ASP A 29 -9.18 1.57 -0.47
CA ASP A 29 -9.96 1.52 -1.71
C ASP A 29 -10.88 2.73 -1.88
N GLU A 30 -11.47 3.24 -0.79
CA GLU A 30 -12.25 4.47 -0.82
C GLU A 30 -11.41 5.69 -1.21
N LEU A 31 -10.22 5.84 -0.61
CA LEU A 31 -9.31 6.94 -0.92
C LEU A 31 -8.88 6.94 -2.38
N VAL A 32 -8.60 5.76 -2.96
CA VAL A 32 -8.24 5.61 -4.37
C VAL A 32 -9.39 6.06 -5.29
N ARG A 33 -10.65 5.79 -4.93
CA ARG A 33 -11.82 6.24 -5.71
C ARG A 33 -12.03 7.75 -5.65
N SER A 34 -11.53 8.41 -4.62
CA SER A 34 -11.86 9.81 -4.35
C SER A 34 -11.06 10.81 -5.18
N ASP A 35 -10.04 10.40 -5.94
CA ASP A 35 -9.05 11.27 -6.63
C ASP A 35 -8.60 12.49 -5.77
N ALA A 36 -8.66 12.32 -4.45
CA ALA A 36 -8.50 13.42 -3.50
C ALA A 36 -7.04 13.81 -3.30
N VAL A 37 -6.13 12.97 -3.78
CA VAL A 37 -4.69 13.16 -3.67
C VAL A 37 -4.12 13.24 -5.09
N PRO A 38 -3.82 14.45 -5.59
CA PRO A 38 -3.23 14.59 -6.92
C PRO A 38 -1.87 13.89 -6.94
N VAL A 39 -1.59 13.16 -8.01
CA VAL A 39 -0.25 12.59 -8.25
C VAL A 39 0.54 13.61 -9.08
N PRO A 40 1.56 14.28 -8.50
CA PRO A 40 2.38 15.22 -9.26
C PRO A 40 3.18 14.50 -10.35
N ASP A 41 3.39 15.17 -11.48
CA ASP A 41 4.11 14.60 -12.64
C ASP A 41 5.50 14.09 -12.26
N TRP A 42 6.20 14.77 -11.34
CA TRP A 42 7.54 14.38 -10.91
C TRP A 42 7.56 13.02 -10.17
N HIS A 43 6.47 12.62 -9.49
CA HIS A 43 6.36 11.27 -8.91
C HIS A 43 6.39 10.22 -10.02
N VAL A 44 5.62 10.47 -11.09
CA VAL A 44 5.51 9.55 -12.22
C VAL A 44 6.83 9.47 -12.98
N GLU A 45 7.50 10.60 -13.19
CA GLU A 45 8.82 10.67 -13.80
C GLU A 45 9.88 9.92 -12.98
N GLU A 46 9.88 10.07 -11.66
CA GLU A 46 10.82 9.34 -10.79
C GLU A 46 10.59 7.83 -10.82
N ILE A 47 9.32 7.38 -10.84
CA ILE A 47 8.99 5.95 -11.01
C ILE A 47 9.53 5.43 -12.35
N ARG A 48 9.31 6.18 -13.44
CA ARG A 48 9.81 5.82 -14.78
C ARG A 48 11.33 5.74 -14.81
N ARG A 49 12.02 6.71 -14.19
CA ARG A 49 13.49 6.74 -14.10
C ARG A 49 14.02 5.51 -13.37
N ARG A 50 13.48 5.19 -12.19
CA ARG A 50 13.91 3.99 -11.41
C ARG A 50 13.65 2.69 -12.16
N LEU A 51 12.52 2.59 -12.87
CA LEU A 51 12.20 1.41 -13.65
C LEU A 51 13.17 1.24 -14.84
N ALA A 52 13.55 2.34 -15.49
CA ALA A 52 14.54 2.32 -16.57
C ALA A 52 15.93 1.93 -16.06
N ASP A 53 16.36 2.48 -14.92
CA ASP A 53 17.63 2.14 -14.27
C ASP A 53 17.69 0.63 -13.97
N ASP A 54 16.62 0.06 -13.41
CA ASP A 54 16.50 -1.38 -13.07
C ASP A 54 16.63 -2.30 -14.29
N THR A 55 16.26 -1.81 -15.48
CA THR A 55 16.41 -2.57 -16.75
C THR A 55 17.77 -2.40 -17.43
N SER A 56 18.52 -1.35 -17.09
CA SER A 56 19.75 -0.97 -17.81
C SER A 56 21.03 -1.50 -17.16
N GLU A 57 21.03 -1.62 -15.84
CA GLU A 57 22.03 -2.34 -15.05
C GLU A 57 21.38 -3.64 -14.58
N ALA A 58 22.12 -4.74 -14.49
CA ALA A 58 21.64 -5.96 -13.85
C ALA A 58 21.34 -5.67 -12.36
N THR A 59 20.15 -5.14 -12.07
CA THR A 59 19.87 -4.45 -10.82
C THR A 59 19.31 -5.39 -9.77
N SER A 60 19.57 -5.03 -8.52
CA SER A 60 19.35 -5.71 -7.24
C SER A 60 17.94 -6.25 -6.92
N GLY A 61 16.96 -6.09 -7.83
CA GLY A 61 15.60 -6.59 -7.67
C GLY A 61 15.49 -8.10 -7.86
N LYS A 62 14.60 -8.75 -7.11
CA LYS A 62 14.21 -10.16 -7.38
C LYS A 62 12.81 -10.17 -7.98
N PRO A 63 12.54 -11.00 -9.01
CA PRO A 63 11.19 -11.18 -9.51
C PRO A 63 10.24 -11.56 -8.38
N TRP A 64 9.05 -10.94 -8.35
CA TRP A 64 8.05 -11.22 -7.31
C TRP A 64 7.74 -12.72 -7.18
N ALA A 65 7.67 -13.44 -8.30
CA ALA A 65 7.47 -14.89 -8.28
C ALA A 65 8.55 -15.64 -7.48
N SER A 66 9.82 -15.22 -7.60
CA SER A 66 10.94 -15.79 -6.84
C SER A 66 10.87 -15.45 -5.36
N VAL A 67 10.49 -14.22 -5.02
CA VAL A 67 10.32 -13.77 -3.62
C VAL A 67 9.14 -14.51 -2.97
N LYS A 68 7.99 -14.55 -3.65
CA LYS A 68 6.76 -15.23 -3.19
C LYS A 68 7.01 -16.71 -2.92
N LYS A 69 7.73 -17.39 -3.83
CA LYS A 69 8.14 -18.79 -3.62
C LYS A 69 9.04 -18.94 -2.38
N GLY A 70 9.93 -17.99 -2.15
CA GLY A 70 10.78 -17.96 -0.96
C GLY A 70 9.99 -17.82 0.35
N ILE A 71 8.95 -16.97 0.37
CA ILE A 71 8.10 -16.74 1.57
C ILE A 71 7.21 -17.96 1.85
N LEU A 72 6.58 -18.54 0.83
CA LEU A 72 5.64 -19.65 0.99
C LEU A 72 6.30 -20.99 1.35
N ASN A 73 7.61 -21.10 1.16
CA ASN A 73 8.40 -22.30 1.48
C ASN A 73 9.16 -22.17 2.81
N GLN A 74 8.83 -21.18 3.65
CA GLN A 74 9.38 -21.02 5.01
C GLN A 74 8.55 -21.76 6.05
#